data_AF-A0A6G0PPE1-F1
#
_entry.id   AF-A0A6G0PPE1-F1
#
_cell.length_a   1.000
_cell.length_b   1.000
_cell.length_c   1.000
_cell.angle_alpha   90.00
_cell.angle_beta   90.00
_cell.angle_gamma   90.00
#
_symmetry.space_group_name_H-M   'P 1'
#
loop_
_entity.id
_entity.type
_entity.pdbx_description
1 polymer ?
#
loop_
_entity_poly.entity_id
_entity_poly.type
_entity_poly.pdbx_seq_one_letter_code
_entity_poly.pdbx_strand_id
1 'polypeptide(L)'
;MAPTAVLSIDAKPSLLGECIVYLGVLNYFFTVDEAAPVVSRIGKVVGRLQLRITPCVAVMQGASSKRLEDVFAPYERADVDSAEEQVHEYMDRPLQYRVELRQLSQLAPQRFSQLSLRYTFFRETSTQTPRFQVDANGDSGSLGLEFRHVVDVSDALVKYVTGSNLSIEILGHTSAE
;
A
#
# COMPACT_ATOMS: atom_id res chain seq x y z
N MET A 1 -3.15 -39.35 -29.44
CA MET A 1 -3.80 -38.56 -28.37
C MET A 1 -2.71 -38.17 -27.39
N ALA A 2 -2.34 -36.88 -27.37
CA ALA A 2 -1.37 -36.35 -26.43
C ALA A 2 -1.98 -36.26 -25.03
N PRO A 3 -1.22 -36.51 -23.95
CA PRO A 3 -1.73 -36.29 -22.61
C PRO A 3 -1.83 -34.77 -22.37
N THR A 4 -3.04 -34.33 -22.00
CA THR A 4 -3.31 -32.98 -21.55
C THR A 4 -2.46 -32.71 -20.30
N ALA A 5 -1.48 -31.82 -20.42
CA ALA A 5 -0.73 -31.34 -19.28
C ALA A 5 -1.71 -30.65 -18.31
N VAL A 6 -1.86 -31.24 -17.13
CA VAL A 6 -2.57 -30.61 -16.02
C VAL A 6 -1.71 -29.41 -15.62
N LEU A 7 -2.22 -28.20 -15.86
CA LEU A 7 -1.58 -26.96 -15.40
C LEU A 7 -1.31 -27.09 -13.91
N SER A 8 -0.02 -26.98 -13.58
CA SER A 8 0.52 -27.19 -12.24
C SER A 8 -0.26 -26.36 -11.21
N ILE A 9 -0.58 -26.98 -10.09
CA ILE A 9 -1.24 -26.37 -8.92
C ILE A 9 -0.49 -25.09 -8.57
N ASP A 10 -1.16 -23.94 -8.65
CA ASP A 10 -0.62 -22.63 -8.29
C ASP A 10 -0.02 -22.73 -6.87
N ALA A 11 1.30 -22.83 -6.78
CA ALA A 11 1.99 -23.06 -5.52
C ALA A 11 1.67 -21.89 -4.59
N LYS A 12 1.26 -22.20 -3.34
CA LYS A 12 0.97 -21.16 -2.36
C LYS A 12 2.20 -20.24 -2.21
N PRO A 13 2.04 -18.92 -2.36
CA PRO A 13 3.18 -18.01 -2.27
C PRO A 13 3.84 -18.09 -0.89
N SER A 14 5.16 -17.92 -0.88
CA SER A 14 5.98 -17.95 0.33
C SER A 14 6.10 -16.55 0.91
N LEU A 15 5.73 -16.35 2.18
CA LEU A 15 5.95 -15.07 2.88
C LEU A 15 7.44 -14.88 3.16
N LEU A 16 8.03 -13.85 2.56
CA LEU A 16 9.45 -13.52 2.68
C LEU A 16 9.73 -12.61 3.88
N GLY A 17 8.79 -11.70 4.13
CA GLY A 17 8.84 -10.75 5.22
C GLY A 17 7.68 -9.78 5.15
N GLU A 18 7.63 -8.88 6.13
CA GLU A 18 6.61 -7.86 6.27
C GLU A 18 7.26 -6.49 6.43
N CYS A 19 6.60 -5.49 5.86
CA CYS A 19 6.94 -4.09 5.99
C CYS A 19 5.85 -3.42 6.82
N ILE A 20 6.23 -2.74 7.90
CA ILE A 20 5.31 -2.07 8.82
C ILE A 20 5.44 -0.56 8.63
N VAL A 21 4.32 0.09 8.30
CA VAL A 21 4.24 1.53 8.04
C VAL A 21 3.36 2.18 9.09
N TYR A 22 3.87 3.18 9.80
CA TYR A 22 3.14 3.89 10.84
C TYR A 22 2.22 4.95 10.24
N LEU A 23 0.94 4.91 10.59
CA LEU A 23 -0.09 5.75 9.95
C LEU A 23 -0.37 7.07 10.69
N GLY A 24 0.21 7.26 11.88
CA GLY A 24 -0.17 8.35 12.80
C GLY A 24 -0.15 9.75 12.20
N VAL A 25 0.78 10.03 11.29
CA VAL A 25 0.91 11.35 10.63
C VAL A 25 -0.25 11.63 9.66
N LEU A 26 -0.91 10.59 9.14
CA LEU A 26 -2.10 10.73 8.29
C LEU A 26 -3.27 11.39 9.03
N ASN A 27 -3.31 11.29 10.37
CA ASN A 27 -4.34 11.98 11.16
C ASN A 27 -4.30 13.50 10.95
N TYR A 28 -3.16 14.07 10.57
CA TYR A 28 -2.96 15.50 10.31
C TYR A 28 -2.80 15.79 8.81
N PHE A 29 -3.31 14.88 7.97
CA PHE A 29 -3.21 14.93 6.52
C PHE A 29 -1.77 15.00 5.96
N PHE A 30 -0.75 14.63 6.74
CA PHE A 30 0.61 14.54 6.24
C PHE A 30 0.80 13.27 5.41
N THR A 31 1.44 13.42 4.26
CA THR A 31 1.87 12.30 3.44
C THR A 31 2.92 11.46 4.18
N VAL A 32 2.74 10.15 4.21
CA VAL A 32 3.81 9.21 4.55
C VAL A 32 4.64 8.98 3.29
N ASP A 33 5.94 9.29 3.30
CA ASP A 33 6.84 9.00 2.18
C ASP A 33 8.15 8.45 2.76
N GLU A 34 8.30 7.12 2.75
CA GLU A 34 9.38 6.46 3.46
C GLU A 34 9.90 5.21 2.75
N ALA A 35 11.14 4.84 3.11
CA ALA A 35 11.77 3.59 2.75
C ALA A 35 11.77 2.65 3.96
N ALA A 36 10.65 1.94 4.15
CA ALA A 36 10.41 1.09 5.31
C ALA A 36 11.13 -0.27 5.18
N PRO A 37 11.70 -0.80 6.28
CA PRO A 37 12.42 -2.07 6.25
C PRO A 37 11.45 -3.24 6.08
N VAL A 38 11.84 -4.21 5.24
CA VAL A 38 11.19 -5.52 5.17
C VAL A 38 11.85 -6.43 6.18
N VAL A 39 11.07 -6.95 7.13
CA VAL A 39 11.55 -7.80 8.22
C VAL A 39 11.01 -9.22 8.03
N SER A 40 11.92 -10.19 8.01
CA SER A 40 11.57 -11.61 7.95
C SER A 40 10.95 -12.10 9.27
N ARG A 41 10.34 -13.29 9.25
CA ARG A 41 9.75 -13.92 10.46
C ARG A 41 10.72 -14.11 11.63
N ILE A 42 12.03 -14.18 11.35
CA ILE A 42 13.08 -14.32 12.37
C ILE A 42 13.62 -12.97 12.86
N GLY A 43 12.98 -11.86 12.49
CA GLY A 43 13.37 -10.50 12.93
C GLY A 43 14.55 -9.90 12.16
N LYS A 44 15.04 -10.55 11.09
CA LYS A 44 16.13 -10.01 10.27
C LYS A 44 15.56 -9.09 9.19
N VAL A 45 16.16 -7.92 9.02
CA VAL A 45 15.91 -7.03 7.87
C VAL A 45 16.42 -7.73 6.60
N VAL A 46 15.52 -7.94 5.65
CA VAL A 46 15.78 -8.65 4.40
C VAL A 46 15.61 -7.79 3.16
N GLY A 47 15.23 -6.52 3.30
CA GLY A 47 15.10 -5.57 2.19
C GLY A 47 14.45 -4.27 2.64
N ARG A 48 14.08 -3.41 1.68
CA ARG A 48 13.39 -2.14 1.94
C ARG A 48 12.33 -1.88 0.87
N LEU A 49 11.15 -1.44 1.30
CA LEU A 49 10.07 -1.01 0.44
C LEU A 49 9.97 0.51 0.49
N GLN A 50 10.13 1.16 -0.67
CA GLN A 50 9.80 2.56 -0.85
C GLN A 50 8.32 2.68 -1.16
N LEU A 51 7.61 3.49 -0.39
CA LEU A 51 6.18 3.71 -0.55
C LEU A 51 5.79 5.15 -0.20
N ARG A 52 4.63 5.55 -0.70
CA ARG A 52 3.99 6.81 -0.33
C ARG A 52 2.52 6.59 -0.01
N ILE A 53 2.01 7.18 1.07
CA ILE A 53 0.58 7.22 1.39
C ILE A 53 0.14 8.67 1.44
N THR A 54 -0.71 9.07 0.49
CA THR A 54 -1.18 10.45 0.34
C THR A 54 -2.66 10.55 0.70
N PRO A 55 -3.04 11.32 1.73
CA PRO A 55 -4.45 11.61 2.02
C PRO A 55 -5.00 12.64 1.03
N CYS A 56 -6.22 12.41 0.57
CA CYS A 56 -6.91 13.21 -0.45
C CYS A 56 -8.33 13.50 0.01
N VAL A 57 -8.80 14.73 -0.23
CA VAL A 57 -10.15 15.19 0.12
C VAL A 57 -11.01 15.32 -1.12
N ALA A 58 -12.33 15.16 -0.95
CA ALA A 58 -13.28 15.39 -2.03
C ALA A 58 -13.31 16.88 -2.40
N VAL A 59 -13.13 17.18 -3.69
CA VAL A 59 -13.22 18.50 -4.29
C VAL A 59 -14.65 18.68 -4.79
N MET A 60 -15.40 19.60 -4.18
CA MET A 60 -16.71 19.99 -4.71
C MET A 60 -16.52 20.80 -6.01
N GLN A 61 -16.39 20.13 -7.15
CA GLN A 61 -16.49 20.80 -8.44
C GLN A 61 -17.95 20.81 -8.89
N GLY A 62 -18.47 22.00 -9.20
CA GLY A 62 -19.84 22.21 -9.65
C GLY A 62 -20.20 21.29 -10.82
N ALA A 63 -21.32 20.59 -10.66
CA ALA A 63 -22.14 19.92 -11.68
C ALA A 63 -21.44 19.59 -13.02
N SER A 64 -20.63 18.53 -13.05
CA SER A 64 -20.52 17.71 -14.26
C SER A 64 -20.16 16.27 -13.89
N SER A 65 -20.87 15.31 -14.47
CA SER A 65 -20.79 13.87 -14.23
C SER A 65 -19.39 13.28 -14.48
N LYS A 66 -18.47 13.43 -13.53
CA LYS A 66 -17.26 12.61 -13.45
C LYS A 66 -17.44 11.53 -12.37
N ARG A 67 -16.81 10.38 -12.60
CA ARG A 67 -16.86 9.24 -11.69
C ARG A 67 -16.33 9.68 -10.33
N LEU A 68 -16.84 9.10 -9.23
CA LEU A 68 -16.49 9.46 -7.85
C LEU A 68 -14.96 9.47 -7.59
N GLU A 69 -14.22 8.66 -8.35
CA GLU A 69 -12.76 8.54 -8.32
C GLU A 69 -11.99 9.78 -8.82
N ASP A 70 -12.62 10.63 -9.64
CA ASP A 70 -12.06 11.89 -10.15
C ASP A 70 -12.35 13.10 -9.26
N VAL A 71 -13.00 12.87 -8.11
CA VAL A 71 -13.44 13.93 -7.19
C VAL A 71 -12.42 14.18 -6.09
N PHE A 72 -11.35 13.38 -5.96
CA PHE A 72 -10.38 13.53 -4.86
C PHE A 72 -9.08 14.19 -5.31
N ALA A 73 -8.61 15.17 -4.55
CA ALA A 73 -7.30 15.80 -4.71
C ALA A 73 -6.46 15.65 -3.45
N PRO A 74 -5.12 15.55 -3.56
CA PRO A 74 -4.23 15.60 -2.41
C PRO A 74 -4.57 16.77 -1.50
N TYR A 75 -4.57 16.54 -0.20
CA TYR A 75 -4.83 17.61 0.74
C TYR A 75 -3.67 18.61 0.73
N GLU A 76 -3.94 19.84 0.30
CA GLU A 76 -3.00 20.95 0.44
C GLU A 76 -3.35 21.69 1.72
N ARG A 77 -2.48 21.60 2.74
CA ARG A 77 -2.65 22.37 3.97
C ARG A 77 -2.58 23.85 3.65
N ALA A 78 -3.66 24.57 3.90
CA ALA A 78 -3.73 26.01 3.68
C ALA A 78 -2.90 26.79 4.73
N ASP A 79 -2.76 26.24 5.94
CA ASP A 79 -2.03 26.87 7.04
C ASP A 79 -1.27 25.81 7.87
N VAL A 80 0.06 25.90 7.89
CA VAL A 80 0.95 24.98 8.61
C VAL A 80 1.00 25.33 10.11
N ASP A 81 0.63 26.56 10.47
CA ASP A 81 0.63 27.07 11.85
C ASP A 81 -0.71 26.84 12.56
N SER A 82 -1.75 26.42 11.82
CA SER A 82 -3.03 25.98 12.40
C SER A 82 -2.89 24.59 13.02
N ALA A 83 -3.04 24.52 14.34
CA ALA A 83 -2.81 23.32 15.14
C ALA A 83 -3.89 22.22 15.01
N GLU A 84 -4.92 22.40 14.17
CA GLU A 84 -6.20 21.73 14.42
C GLU A 84 -6.68 20.77 13.34
N GLU A 85 -6.29 20.93 12.07
CA GLU A 85 -6.87 20.12 10.99
C GLU A 85 -6.53 18.63 11.11
N GLN A 86 -7.50 17.87 11.60
CA GLN A 86 -7.40 16.44 11.83
C GLN A 86 -8.45 15.68 11.02
N VAL A 87 -8.17 14.41 10.74
CA VAL A 87 -9.10 13.49 10.04
C VAL A 87 -10.48 13.49 10.72
N HIS A 88 -10.53 13.62 12.04
CA HIS A 88 -11.77 13.76 12.80
C HIS A 88 -12.70 14.90 12.28
N GLU A 89 -12.16 16.03 11.81
CA GLU A 89 -12.99 17.15 11.33
C GLU A 89 -13.79 16.82 10.07
N TYR A 90 -13.45 15.71 9.41
CA TYR A 90 -14.09 15.19 8.22
C TYR A 90 -15.12 14.09 8.53
N MET A 91 -15.57 13.92 9.78
CA MET A 91 -16.60 12.93 10.15
C MET A 91 -17.77 12.92 9.15
N ASP A 92 -18.21 11.70 8.80
CA ASP A 92 -19.29 11.42 7.87
C ASP A 92 -19.05 11.90 6.42
N ARG A 93 -17.81 12.30 6.09
CA ARG A 93 -17.38 12.65 4.72
C ARG A 93 -16.42 11.58 4.20
N PRO A 94 -16.38 11.37 2.87
CA PRO A 94 -15.40 10.46 2.30
C PRO A 94 -14.02 11.12 2.22
N LEU A 95 -12.99 10.33 2.54
CA LEU A 95 -11.59 10.60 2.26
C LEU A 95 -11.02 9.53 1.33
N GLN A 96 -10.03 9.89 0.54
CA GLN A 96 -9.27 8.92 -0.25
C GLN A 96 -7.83 8.84 0.26
N TYR A 97 -7.32 7.63 0.47
CA TYR A 97 -5.91 7.38 0.70
C TYR A 97 -5.31 6.73 -0.55
N ARG A 98 -4.28 7.36 -1.12
CA ARG A 98 -3.52 6.82 -2.25
C ARG A 98 -2.28 6.12 -1.71
N VAL A 99 -2.20 4.80 -1.87
CA VAL A 99 -1.05 3.99 -1.48
C VAL A 99 -0.23 3.70 -2.73
N GLU A 100 0.91 4.35 -2.85
CA GLU A 100 1.88 4.16 -3.92
C GLU A 100 2.99 3.19 -3.46
N LEU A 101 3.17 2.09 -4.19
CA LEU A 101 4.27 1.14 -4.00
C LEU A 101 5.28 1.40 -5.10
N ARG A 102 6.45 1.94 -4.72
CA ARG A 102 7.38 2.56 -5.68
C ARG A 102 8.51 1.63 -6.09
N GLN A 103 9.17 1.03 -5.10
CA GLN A 103 10.34 0.21 -5.34
C GLN A 103 10.55 -0.74 -4.17
N LEU A 104 10.83 -2.01 -4.47
CA LEU A 104 11.43 -2.94 -3.54
C LEU A 104 12.93 -2.99 -3.84
N SER A 105 13.75 -2.90 -2.80
CA SER A 105 15.20 -2.85 -2.96
C SER A 105 15.93 -3.66 -1.90
N GLN A 106 17.17 -4.03 -2.23
CA GLN A 106 18.09 -4.72 -1.33
C GLN A 106 17.49 -5.99 -0.74
N LEU A 107 16.62 -6.67 -1.50
CA LEU A 107 16.10 -7.94 -1.03
C LEU A 107 17.28 -8.91 -0.96
N ALA A 108 17.61 -9.41 0.24
CA ALA A 108 18.72 -10.35 0.43
C ALA A 108 18.62 -11.48 -0.61
N PRO A 109 19.72 -12.12 -1.06
CA PRO A 109 19.69 -13.08 -2.17
C PRO A 109 18.58 -14.12 -1.96
N GLN A 110 17.52 -14.05 -2.78
CA GLN A 110 16.30 -14.83 -2.58
C GLN A 110 16.16 -15.88 -3.67
N ARG A 111 15.55 -17.00 -3.29
CA ARG A 111 15.21 -18.10 -4.20
C ARG A 111 14.11 -17.73 -5.21
N PHE A 112 13.52 -16.55 -5.07
CA PHE A 112 12.36 -16.09 -5.82
C PHE A 112 12.73 -14.89 -6.67
N SER A 113 12.49 -15.00 -7.98
CA SER A 113 12.63 -13.88 -8.92
C SER A 113 11.30 -13.19 -9.22
N GLN A 114 10.17 -13.80 -8.86
CA GLN A 114 8.83 -13.22 -9.00
C GLN A 114 8.20 -12.99 -7.63
N LEU A 115 7.78 -11.75 -7.37
CA LEU A 115 7.23 -11.31 -6.10
C LEU A 115 5.87 -10.65 -6.30
N SER A 116 5.06 -10.59 -5.24
CA SER A 116 3.94 -9.67 -5.13
C SER A 116 3.88 -9.07 -3.73
N LEU A 117 3.21 -7.92 -3.59
CA LEU A 117 2.94 -7.30 -2.30
C LEU A 117 1.47 -7.48 -1.95
N ARG A 118 1.17 -7.67 -0.67
CA ARG A 118 -0.20 -7.83 -0.18
C ARG A 118 -0.43 -7.06 1.12
N TYR A 119 -1.56 -6.37 1.23
CA TYR A 119 -1.95 -5.67 2.45
C TYR A 119 -3.48 -5.55 2.55
N THR A 120 -3.96 -5.05 3.67
CA THR A 120 -5.36 -4.67 3.84
C THR A 120 -5.42 -3.28 4.46
N PHE A 121 -5.95 -2.32 3.71
CA PHE A 121 -6.19 -0.97 4.21
C PHE A 121 -7.56 -0.90 4.87
N PHE A 122 -7.64 -0.31 6.06
CA PHE A 122 -8.88 -0.03 6.82
C PHE A 122 -10.13 -0.88 6.47
N ARG A 123 -10.22 -2.10 7.01
CA ARG A 123 -11.41 -2.99 6.86
C ARG A 123 -11.83 -3.32 5.42
N GLU A 124 -11.06 -2.93 4.41
CA GLU A 124 -11.31 -3.30 3.02
C GLU A 124 -10.93 -4.76 2.74
N THR A 125 -11.18 -5.20 1.50
CA THR A 125 -10.66 -6.47 1.01
C THR A 125 -9.13 -6.39 0.84
N SER A 126 -8.48 -7.55 0.95
CA SER A 126 -7.02 -7.60 0.77
C SER A 126 -6.63 -7.14 -0.63
N THR A 127 -5.75 -6.15 -0.68
CA THR A 127 -5.14 -5.64 -1.92
C THR A 127 -3.87 -6.42 -2.19
N GLN A 128 -3.74 -6.97 -3.39
CA GLN A 128 -2.54 -7.67 -3.83
C GLN A 128 -2.08 -7.12 -5.18
N THR A 129 -0.79 -6.85 -5.30
CA THR A 129 -0.20 -6.38 -6.56
C THR A 129 -0.15 -7.51 -7.60
N PRO A 130 -0.09 -7.16 -8.90
CA PRO A 130 0.42 -8.08 -9.90
C PRO A 130 1.81 -8.61 -9.51
N ARG A 131 2.17 -9.78 -10.04
CA ARG A 131 3.52 -10.32 -9.87
C ARG A 131 4.51 -9.43 -10.63
N PHE A 132 5.63 -9.10 -10.00
CA PHE A 132 6.73 -8.34 -10.61
C PHE A 132 8.05 -9.06 -10.38
N GLN A 133 9.04 -8.74 -11.23
CA GLN A 133 10.36 -9.35 -11.13
C GLN A 133 11.30 -8.53 -10.24
N VAL A 134 12.26 -9.24 -9.64
CA VAL A 134 13.45 -8.63 -9.02
C VAL A 134 14.70 -9.16 -9.71
N ASP A 135 15.72 -8.31 -9.78
CA ASP A 135 17.02 -8.66 -10.35
C ASP A 135 17.86 -9.51 -9.39
N ALA A 136 19.09 -9.82 -9.81
CA ALA A 136 20.04 -10.61 -9.01
C ALA A 136 20.47 -9.92 -7.70
N ASN A 137 20.31 -8.60 -7.60
CA ASN A 137 20.59 -7.80 -6.40
C ASN A 137 19.36 -7.69 -5.47
N GLY A 138 18.22 -8.24 -5.90
CA GLY A 138 16.96 -8.15 -5.17
C GLY A 138 16.23 -6.82 -5.35
N ASP A 139 16.51 -6.10 -6.44
CA ASP A 139 15.87 -4.83 -6.76
C ASP A 139 14.76 -5.02 -7.80
N SER A 140 13.60 -4.40 -7.59
CA SER A 140 12.46 -4.49 -8.52
C SER A 140 12.50 -3.46 -9.65
N GLY A 141 13.40 -2.48 -9.57
CA GLY A 141 13.21 -1.21 -10.29
C GLY A 141 11.94 -0.47 -9.86
N SER A 142 11.50 0.49 -10.67
CA SER A 142 10.27 1.25 -10.41
C SER A 142 9.03 0.41 -10.70
N LEU A 143 8.19 0.23 -9.68
CA LEU A 143 6.91 -0.48 -9.76
C LEU A 143 5.78 0.43 -10.26
N GLY A 144 5.76 1.70 -9.83
CA GLY A 144 4.76 2.69 -10.27
C GLY A 144 3.30 2.28 -9.99
N LEU A 145 3.06 1.51 -8.92
CA LEU A 145 1.72 1.03 -8.57
C LEU A 145 1.05 1.99 -7.59
N GLU A 146 -0.16 2.44 -7.89
CA GLU A 146 -1.00 3.26 -7.00
C GLU A 146 -2.35 2.56 -6.78
N PHE A 147 -2.74 2.42 -5.51
CA PHE A 147 -4.06 1.92 -5.10
C PHE A 147 -4.81 3.02 -4.34
N ARG A 148 -6.11 3.15 -4.61
CA ARG A 148 -6.96 4.20 -4.05
C ARG A 148 -8.00 3.60 -3.13
N HIS A 149 -7.99 4.03 -1.88
CA HIS A 149 -8.88 3.57 -0.82
C HIS A 149 -9.82 4.70 -0.42
N VAL A 150 -11.09 4.61 -0.80
CA VAL A 150 -12.10 5.63 -0.47
C VAL A 150 -12.89 5.14 0.73
N VAL A 151 -12.82 5.90 1.83
CA VAL A 151 -13.37 5.51 3.13
C VAL A 151 -14.13 6.67 3.75
N ASP A 152 -15.29 6.40 4.32
CA ASP A 152 -16.02 7.39 5.11
C ASP A 152 -15.36 7.57 6.47
N VAL A 153 -15.15 8.82 6.88
CA VAL A 153 -14.57 9.11 8.18
C VAL A 153 -15.54 8.69 9.27
N SER A 154 -15.02 7.86 10.17
CA SER A 154 -15.69 7.37 11.36
C SER A 154 -14.69 7.28 12.52
N ASP A 155 -15.18 7.13 13.75
CA ASP A 155 -14.32 6.87 14.91
C ASP A 155 -13.38 5.68 14.71
N ALA A 156 -13.84 4.66 13.97
CA ALA A 156 -13.03 3.50 13.65
C ALA A 156 -11.86 3.86 12.73
N LEU A 157 -12.09 4.72 11.72
CA LEU A 157 -11.03 5.20 10.83
C LEU A 157 -10.03 6.06 11.60
N VAL A 158 -10.51 7.00 12.43
CA VAL A 158 -9.63 7.85 13.25
C VAL A 158 -8.74 7.01 14.15
N LYS A 159 -9.31 6.00 14.83
CA LYS A 159 -8.53 5.04 15.64
C LYS A 159 -7.55 4.22 14.81
N TYR A 160 -7.93 3.83 13.60
CA TYR A 160 -7.05 3.09 12.70
C TYR A 160 -5.84 3.93 12.29
N VAL A 161 -6.04 5.16 11.80
CA VAL A 161 -4.92 6.01 11.35
C VAL A 161 -4.05 6.50 12.50
N THR A 162 -4.61 6.72 13.69
CA THR A 162 -3.84 7.21 14.87
C THR A 162 -3.11 6.11 15.63
N GLY A 163 -3.67 4.90 15.69
CA GLY A 163 -3.21 3.84 16.60
C GLY A 163 -2.75 2.55 15.92
N SER A 164 -2.89 2.42 14.60
CA SER A 164 -2.52 1.21 13.85
C SER A 164 -1.38 1.46 12.87
N ASN A 165 -0.87 0.35 12.33
CA ASN A 165 0.10 0.34 11.26
C ASN A 165 -0.48 -0.38 10.04
N LEU A 166 0.01 -0.03 8.85
CA LEU A 166 -0.22 -0.84 7.66
C LEU A 166 0.87 -1.91 7.58
N SER A 167 0.47 -3.19 7.64
CA SER A 167 1.37 -4.32 7.36
C SER A 167 1.27 -4.71 5.89
N ILE A 168 2.41 -4.70 5.21
CA ILE A 168 2.55 -5.08 3.80
C ILE A 168 3.42 -6.34 3.75
N GLU A 169 2.83 -7.44 3.32
CA GLU A 169 3.49 -8.72 3.12
C GLU A 169 4.21 -8.77 1.78
N ILE A 170 5.45 -9.27 1.78
CA ILE A 170 6.23 -9.55 0.58
C ILE A 170 6.14 -11.05 0.31
N LEU A 171 5.57 -11.41 -0.85
CA LEU A 171 5.25 -12.78 -1.22
C LEU A 171 6.11 -13.23 -2.39
N GLY A 172 6.86 -14.32 -2.22
CA GLY A 172 7.64 -14.97 -3.26
C GLY A 172 6.85 -16.06 -3.98
N HIS A 173 6.89 -16.05 -5.31
CA HIS A 173 6.24 -17.02 -6.19
C HIS A 173 7.31 -17.86 -6.86
N THR A 174 7.14 -19.18 -6.85
CA THR A 174 7.92 -20.07 -7.72
C THR A 174 7.42 -19.87 -9.15
N SER A 175 8.33 -19.72 -10.12
CA SER A 175 7.92 -19.82 -11.53
C SER A 175 7.19 -21.14 -11.72
N ALA A 176 5.97 -21.08 -12.26
CA ALA A 176 5.36 -22.26 -12.85
C ALA A 176 6.25 -22.66 -14.03
N GLU A 177 6.93 -23.80 -13.91
CA GLU A 177 7.55 -24.48 -15.06
C GLU A 177 6.48 -24.94 -16.05
#